data_AF-A0A971P381-F1
#
_entry.id   AF-A0A971P381-F1
#
_cell.length_a   1.000
_cell.length_b   1.000
_cell.length_c   1.000
_cell.angle_alpha   90.00
_cell.angle_beta   90.00
_cell.angle_gamma   90.00
#
_symmetry.space_group_name_H-M   'P 1'
#
loop_
_entity.id
_entity.type
_entity.pdbx_description
1 polymer ?
#
loop_
_entity_poly.entity_id
_entity_poly.type
_entity_poly.pdbx_seq_one_letter_code
_entity_poly.pdbx_strand_id
1 'polypeptide(L)'
;MGIDRRLRIGPRLGFVLAAGLYGGWAFALFSPYAGGMSSGFKLLHALNPAVGALGVFVLSRRWLAGWTPAALAGLLYGFGPFGLSFLGFHPLTGITFAAVPWLLLPATYWQRGREPSLYRVAVRTGLCLLPFGFIIAFFWVFRQHWAGPVFLLPKQTLLSRYDLVGIVLPLSMTARPVILGVYHAGALAALMGLFVYLSVQRVMVVIPAAVGLVLAFFDPILHVNPVIWTALPMVFLSILTGLGVQTLLWAGKSDSKWVMMCTVAGLLLGAVSLVLYLPERSDIYANPALFYLSMTGVLGGVWLLSRVGMRQFAIRWLIIVAVLGADCFLGSRWLIGRLI
;
A
#
# COMPACT_ATOMS: atom_id res chain seq x y z
N MET A 1 -19.01 -10.69 20.45
CA MET A 1 -17.55 -10.65 20.17
C MET A 1 -16.91 -9.68 21.15
N GLY A 2 -16.44 -10.16 22.30
CA GLY A 2 -15.72 -9.35 23.27
C GLY A 2 -14.31 -9.09 22.74
N ILE A 3 -14.12 -8.01 21.98
CA ILE A 3 -12.79 -7.52 21.67
C ILE A 3 -12.16 -7.17 23.02
N ASP A 4 -11.14 -7.91 23.42
CA ASP A 4 -10.42 -7.69 24.66
C ASP A 4 -10.02 -6.21 24.74
N ARG A 5 -10.64 -5.46 25.66
CA ARG A 5 -10.44 -4.00 25.79
C ARG A 5 -8.97 -3.68 26.10
N ARG A 6 -8.20 -4.67 26.57
CA ARG A 6 -6.81 -4.57 27.03
C ARG A 6 -5.80 -4.23 25.93
N LEU A 7 -6.13 -4.37 24.65
CA LEU A 7 -5.21 -4.07 23.53
C LEU A 7 -5.59 -2.81 22.71
N ARG A 8 -6.55 -2.00 23.17
CA ARG A 8 -6.89 -0.75 22.48
C ARG A 8 -5.87 0.33 22.80
N ILE A 9 -4.84 0.43 21.97
CA ILE A 9 -3.96 1.60 21.94
C ILE A 9 -4.83 2.83 21.61
N GLY A 10 -4.80 3.82 22.49
CA GLY A 10 -5.53 5.08 22.29
C GLY A 10 -5.10 5.77 20.99
N PRO A 11 -5.97 6.57 20.35
CA PRO A 11 -5.69 7.14 19.02
C PRO A 11 -4.42 8.00 18.98
N ARG A 12 -4.15 8.76 20.05
CA ARG A 12 -2.94 9.59 20.17
C ARG A 12 -1.66 8.76 20.28
N LEU A 13 -1.64 7.80 21.20
CA LEU A 13 -0.49 6.90 21.36
C LEU A 13 -0.26 6.08 20.08
N GLY A 14 -1.33 5.57 19.46
CA GLY A 14 -1.25 4.81 18.23
C GLY A 14 -0.65 5.61 17.07
N PHE A 15 -0.98 6.90 16.98
CA PHE A 15 -0.38 7.83 16.02
C PHE A 15 1.12 8.02 16.27
N VAL A 16 1.52 8.29 17.52
CA VAL A 16 2.93 8.47 17.89
C VAL A 16 3.75 7.21 17.60
N LEU A 17 3.23 6.03 17.95
CA LEU A 17 3.89 4.75 17.68
C LEU A 17 4.03 4.50 16.17
N ALA A 18 3.00 4.82 15.37
CA ALA A 18 3.07 4.67 13.92
C ALA A 18 4.07 5.66 13.31
N ALA A 19 4.09 6.92 13.76
CA ALA A 19 5.07 7.91 13.32
C ALA A 19 6.51 7.49 13.66
N GLY A 20 6.75 7.00 14.89
CA GLY A 20 8.04 6.45 15.30
C GLY A 20 8.45 5.23 14.48
N LEU A 21 7.52 4.31 14.23
CA LEU A 21 7.74 3.15 13.36
C LEU A 21 8.17 3.57 11.95
N TYR A 22 7.43 4.47 11.30
CA TYR A 22 7.74 4.89 9.92
C TYR A 22 9.00 5.74 9.83
N GLY A 23 9.27 6.58 10.84
CA GLY A 23 10.53 7.33 10.92
C GLY A 23 11.73 6.41 11.09
N GLY A 24 11.64 5.42 11.99
CA GLY A 24 12.67 4.39 12.16
C GLY A 24 12.86 3.53 10.91
N TRP A 25 11.76 3.17 10.24
CA TRP A 25 11.80 2.40 8.99
C TRP A 25 12.46 3.18 7.85
N ALA A 26 12.11 4.46 7.68
CA ALA A 26 12.75 5.34 6.73
C ALA A 26 14.26 5.48 7.04
N PHE A 27 14.62 5.72 8.30
CA PHE A 27 16.02 5.81 8.70
C PHE A 27 16.79 4.52 8.37
N ALA A 28 16.25 3.35 8.72
CA ALA A 28 16.88 2.06 8.47
C ALA A 28 17.06 1.75 6.97
N LEU A 29 16.09 2.14 6.14
CA LEU A 29 16.15 1.92 4.70
C LEU A 29 17.05 2.90 3.96
N PHE A 30 17.01 4.18 4.31
CA PHE A 30 17.65 5.25 3.53
C PHE A 30 19.06 5.61 4.04
N SER A 31 19.40 5.35 5.31
CA SER A 31 20.73 5.66 5.86
C SER A 31 21.90 5.02 5.10
N PRO A 32 21.83 3.77 4.59
CA PRO A 32 22.94 3.19 3.83
C PRO A 32 23.18 3.86 2.47
N TYR A 33 22.17 4.56 1.94
CA TYR A 33 22.19 5.18 0.62
C TYR A 33 22.35 6.71 0.68
N ALA A 34 22.49 7.29 1.87
CA ALA A 34 22.54 8.74 2.07
C ALA A 34 23.70 9.41 1.31
N GLY A 35 24.79 8.68 1.04
CA GLY A 35 25.93 9.16 0.25
C GLY A 35 25.60 9.42 -1.22
N GLY A 36 24.75 8.59 -1.84
CA GLY A 36 24.42 8.65 -3.27
C GLY A 36 23.31 9.63 -3.65
N MET A 37 22.54 10.13 -2.69
CA MET A 37 21.43 11.05 -2.97
C MET A 37 21.90 12.48 -3.26
N SER A 38 21.10 13.26 -4.00
CA SER A 38 21.37 14.68 -4.24
C SER A 38 21.20 15.50 -2.95
N SER A 39 22.20 16.34 -2.61
CA SER A 39 22.30 17.05 -1.32
C SER A 39 21.10 17.92 -0.96
N GLY A 40 20.46 18.57 -1.94
CA GLY A 40 19.35 19.50 -1.69
C GLY A 40 18.03 18.86 -1.26
N PHE A 41 17.81 17.58 -1.58
CA PHE A 41 16.51 16.92 -1.38
C PHE A 41 16.58 15.53 -0.75
N LYS A 42 17.74 15.11 -0.23
CA LYS A 42 17.94 13.80 0.45
C LYS A 42 16.83 13.47 1.43
N LEU A 43 16.41 14.46 2.21
CA LEU A 43 15.41 14.27 3.26
C LEU A 43 14.02 13.99 2.69
N LEU A 44 13.63 14.57 1.55
CA LEU A 44 12.31 14.36 0.95
C LEU A 44 12.11 12.92 0.47
N HIS A 45 13.17 12.26 0.00
CA HIS A 45 13.11 10.85 -0.39
C HIS A 45 12.70 9.93 0.77
N ALA A 46 13.14 10.23 1.98
CA ALA A 46 12.78 9.49 3.19
C ALA A 46 11.46 9.99 3.82
N LEU A 47 11.19 11.30 3.78
CA LEU A 47 10.00 11.89 4.40
C LEU A 47 8.72 11.58 3.64
N ASN A 48 8.71 11.68 2.30
CA ASN A 48 7.53 11.42 1.48
C ASN A 48 6.88 10.05 1.77
N PRO A 49 7.62 8.92 1.71
CA PRO A 49 7.03 7.62 2.02
C PRO A 49 6.57 7.51 3.48
N ALA A 50 7.31 8.08 4.45
CA ALA A 50 6.90 8.06 5.85
C ALA A 50 5.61 8.86 6.11
N VAL A 51 5.47 10.04 5.49
CA VAL A 51 4.28 10.89 5.58
C VAL A 51 3.08 10.23 4.89
N GLY A 52 3.30 9.62 3.72
CA GLY A 52 2.28 8.84 3.03
C GLY A 52 1.80 7.66 3.87
N ALA A 53 2.73 6.90 4.46
CA ALA A 53 2.44 5.79 5.36
C ALA A 53 1.62 6.23 6.58
N LEU A 54 1.98 7.37 7.18
CA LEU A 54 1.24 7.94 8.30
C LEU A 54 -0.17 8.39 7.91
N GLY A 55 -0.34 8.98 6.73
CA GLY A 55 -1.65 9.32 6.20
C GLY A 55 -2.54 8.08 6.04
N VAL A 56 -2.01 7.02 5.43
CA VAL A 56 -2.76 5.76 5.27
C VAL A 56 -3.05 5.08 6.60
N PHE A 57 -2.13 5.14 7.58
CA PHE A 57 -2.42 4.67 8.94
C PHE A 57 -3.66 5.37 9.50
N VAL A 58 -3.69 6.71 9.51
CA VAL A 58 -4.81 7.48 10.05
C VAL A 58 -6.10 7.22 9.27
N LEU A 59 -6.02 7.18 7.94
CA LEU A 59 -7.16 6.92 7.06
C LEU A 59 -7.75 5.53 7.32
N SER A 60 -6.89 4.51 7.40
CA SER A 60 -7.29 3.11 7.55
C SER A 60 -7.96 2.82 8.91
N ARG A 61 -7.72 3.61 9.97
CA ARG A 61 -8.43 3.51 11.26
C ARG A 61 -9.95 3.62 11.15
N ARG A 62 -10.48 4.11 10.01
CA ARG A 62 -11.92 4.08 9.74
C ARG A 62 -12.48 2.68 9.58
N TRP A 63 -11.69 1.76 9.02
CA TRP A 63 -12.09 0.39 8.67
C TRP A 63 -11.37 -0.68 9.48
N LEU A 64 -10.16 -0.38 9.97
CA LEU A 64 -9.32 -1.29 10.72
C LEU A 64 -9.39 -0.97 12.22
N ALA A 65 -9.80 -1.95 13.01
CA ALA A 65 -9.89 -1.84 14.46
C ALA A 65 -8.52 -2.04 15.13
N GLY A 66 -7.73 -3.00 14.66
CA GLY A 66 -6.39 -3.30 15.20
C GLY A 66 -5.35 -2.26 14.82
N TRP A 67 -4.43 -1.93 15.73
CA TRP A 67 -3.31 -1.02 15.44
C TRP A 67 -2.35 -1.62 14.41
N THR A 68 -1.93 -2.88 14.58
CA THR A 68 -0.97 -3.53 13.67
C THR A 68 -1.44 -3.61 12.22
N PRO A 69 -2.68 -4.05 11.91
CA PRO A 69 -3.13 -4.07 10.52
C PRO A 69 -3.17 -2.67 9.88
N ALA A 70 -3.50 -1.63 10.66
CA ALA A 70 -3.45 -0.24 10.19
C ALA A 70 -2.01 0.24 9.97
N ALA A 71 -1.08 -0.17 10.85
CA ALA A 71 0.34 0.15 10.72
C ALA A 71 0.96 -0.52 9.48
N LEU A 72 0.61 -1.79 9.22
CA LEU A 72 1.07 -2.51 8.03
C LEU A 72 0.47 -1.95 6.74
N ALA A 73 -0.79 -1.51 6.75
CA ALA A 73 -1.36 -0.78 5.62
C ALA A 73 -0.51 0.47 5.30
N GLY A 74 -0.25 1.31 6.31
CA GLY A 74 0.60 2.49 6.14
C GLY A 74 1.98 2.14 5.59
N LEU A 75 2.65 1.16 6.21
CA LEU A 75 3.97 0.69 5.80
C LEU A 75 4.01 0.29 4.31
N LEU A 76 3.05 -0.54 3.88
CA LEU A 76 2.98 -1.03 2.51
C LEU A 76 2.60 0.04 1.48
N TYR A 77 1.87 1.08 1.89
CA TYR A 77 1.64 2.23 1.03
C TYR A 77 2.94 3.02 0.84
N GLY A 78 3.50 3.53 1.95
CA GLY A 78 4.64 4.44 1.91
C GLY A 78 5.90 3.79 1.36
N PHE A 79 6.26 2.62 1.87
CA PHE A 79 7.48 1.90 1.52
C PHE A 79 7.24 0.76 0.53
N GLY A 80 6.04 0.68 -0.05
CA GLY A 80 5.74 -0.27 -1.12
C GLY A 80 6.49 0.04 -2.42
N PRO A 81 6.52 -0.90 -3.38
CA PRO A 81 7.16 -0.70 -4.69
C PRO A 81 6.70 0.58 -5.39
N PHE A 82 5.40 0.88 -5.32
CA PHE A 82 4.84 2.09 -5.90
C PHE A 82 5.36 3.38 -5.25
N GLY A 83 5.35 3.45 -3.90
CA GLY A 83 5.85 4.62 -3.17
C GLY A 83 7.35 4.84 -3.38
N LEU A 84 8.13 3.76 -3.42
CA LEU A 84 9.58 3.83 -3.65
C LEU A 84 9.97 4.10 -5.10
N SER A 85 9.11 3.81 -6.07
CA SER A 85 9.36 4.16 -7.48
C SER A 85 9.55 5.68 -7.67
N PHE A 86 9.02 6.49 -6.75
CA PHE A 86 9.20 7.95 -6.78
C PHE A 86 10.64 8.42 -6.53
N LEU A 87 11.54 7.54 -6.09
CA LEU A 87 12.95 7.86 -5.91
C LEU A 87 13.67 8.15 -7.24
N GLY A 88 13.19 7.59 -8.35
CA GLY A 88 13.73 7.82 -9.68
C GLY A 88 13.31 9.14 -10.34
N PHE A 89 12.51 9.98 -9.65
CA PHE A 89 12.03 11.25 -10.18
C PHE A 89 12.37 12.44 -9.27
N HIS A 90 11.89 13.62 -9.66
CA HIS A 90 12.03 14.81 -8.85
C HIS A 90 11.41 14.59 -7.44
N PRO A 91 12.10 14.93 -6.34
CA PRO A 91 11.64 14.61 -4.98
C PRO A 91 10.30 15.24 -4.60
N LEU A 92 9.95 16.38 -5.21
CA LEU A 92 8.64 17.01 -5.02
C LEU A 92 7.48 16.18 -5.57
N THR A 93 7.73 15.27 -6.52
CA THR A 93 6.71 14.35 -7.04
C THR A 93 6.15 13.47 -5.93
N GLY A 94 7.01 13.02 -5.00
CA GLY A 94 6.59 12.22 -3.85
C GLY A 94 5.63 12.95 -2.90
N ILE A 95 5.56 14.30 -2.94
CA ILE A 95 4.57 15.06 -2.15
C ILE A 95 3.15 14.78 -2.65
N THR A 96 2.96 14.65 -3.97
CA THR A 96 1.64 14.35 -4.54
C THR A 96 1.14 12.99 -4.06
N PHE A 97 2.02 11.99 -4.09
CA PHE A 97 1.78 10.66 -3.53
C PHE A 97 1.52 10.70 -2.01
N ALA A 98 2.36 11.40 -1.24
CA ALA A 98 2.24 11.44 0.21
C ALA A 98 0.95 12.13 0.66
N ALA A 99 0.47 13.14 -0.08
CA ALA A 99 -0.71 13.93 0.24
C ALA A 99 -2.05 13.20 0.05
N VAL A 100 -2.15 12.28 -0.92
CA VAL A 100 -3.40 11.59 -1.26
C VAL A 100 -4.16 11.05 -0.04
N PRO A 101 -3.55 10.23 0.86
CA PRO A 101 -4.28 9.70 2.00
C PRO A 101 -4.74 10.78 3.00
N TRP A 102 -4.00 11.88 3.14
CA TRP A 102 -4.38 13.00 4.00
C TRP A 102 -5.60 13.76 3.45
N LEU A 103 -5.64 13.96 2.14
CA LEU A 103 -6.75 14.65 1.45
C LEU A 103 -8.05 13.84 1.45
N LEU A 104 -7.98 12.53 1.68
CA LEU A 104 -9.15 11.66 1.88
C LEU A 104 -9.68 11.66 3.33
N LEU A 105 -8.94 12.20 4.31
CA LEU A 105 -9.38 12.24 5.70
C LEU A 105 -10.65 13.07 5.92
N PRO A 106 -10.79 14.29 5.34
CA PRO A 106 -12.01 15.08 5.50
C PRO A 106 -13.25 14.30 5.06
N ALA A 107 -13.23 13.71 3.87
CA ALA A 107 -14.35 12.91 3.37
C ALA A 107 -14.70 11.72 4.28
N THR A 108 -13.67 11.09 4.85
CA THR A 108 -13.80 9.88 5.66
C THR A 108 -14.33 10.15 7.07
N TYR A 109 -13.92 11.26 7.68
CA TYR A 109 -14.21 11.58 9.09
C TYR A 109 -15.28 12.68 9.27
N TRP A 110 -15.65 13.42 8.22
CA TRP A 110 -16.69 14.44 8.29
C TRP A 110 -18.04 13.85 8.73
N GLN A 111 -18.56 14.37 9.84
CA GLN A 111 -19.84 13.97 10.45
C GLN A 111 -20.01 12.44 10.58
N ARG A 112 -18.95 11.75 11.01
CA ARG A 112 -18.98 10.31 11.26
C ARG A 112 -20.08 9.96 12.28
N GLY A 113 -20.87 8.91 12.00
CA GLY A 113 -21.89 8.38 12.91
C GLY A 113 -23.27 9.03 12.80
N ARG A 114 -23.43 10.05 11.96
CA ARG A 114 -24.76 10.62 11.65
C ARG A 114 -25.43 9.90 10.47
N GLU A 115 -26.75 9.92 10.45
CA GLU A 115 -27.58 9.31 9.39
C GLU A 115 -27.27 9.87 8.00
N PRO A 116 -27.28 9.05 6.94
CA PRO A 116 -27.06 9.56 5.59
C PRO A 116 -28.15 10.56 5.19
N SER A 117 -27.75 11.76 4.74
CA SER A 117 -28.65 12.72 4.07
C SER A 117 -28.06 13.09 2.72
N LEU A 118 -28.89 13.50 1.77
CA LEU A 118 -28.42 13.89 0.42
C LEU A 118 -27.34 14.98 0.49
N TYR A 119 -27.54 16.00 1.33
CA TYR A 119 -26.54 17.02 1.60
C TYR A 119 -25.21 16.42 2.10
N ARG A 120 -25.25 15.51 3.07
CA ARG A 120 -24.03 14.87 3.60
C ARG A 120 -23.33 14.02 2.55
N VAL A 121 -24.08 13.31 1.72
CA VAL A 121 -23.52 12.53 0.61
C VAL A 121 -22.84 13.46 -0.37
N ALA A 122 -23.51 14.54 -0.80
CA ALA A 122 -22.93 15.53 -1.71
C ALA A 122 -21.64 16.17 -1.15
N VAL A 123 -21.64 16.60 0.11
CA VAL A 123 -20.44 17.16 0.76
C VAL A 123 -19.32 16.13 0.83
N ARG A 124 -19.60 14.87 1.22
CA ARG A 124 -18.57 13.82 1.26
C ARG A 124 -18.02 13.51 -0.12
N THR A 125 -18.88 13.46 -1.14
CA THR A 125 -18.46 13.29 -2.53
C THR A 125 -17.56 14.44 -2.97
N GLY A 126 -17.92 15.69 -2.67
CA GLY A 126 -17.08 16.85 -2.93
C GLY A 126 -15.72 16.77 -2.23
N LEU A 127 -15.70 16.35 -0.96
CA LEU A 127 -14.46 16.13 -0.21
C LEU A 127 -13.61 14.98 -0.78
N CYS A 128 -14.22 13.95 -1.39
CA CYS A 128 -13.49 12.89 -2.10
C CYS A 128 -12.77 13.40 -3.37
N LEU A 129 -13.15 14.57 -3.90
CA LEU A 129 -12.50 15.19 -5.05
C LEU A 129 -11.24 15.99 -4.66
N LEU A 130 -10.99 16.24 -3.37
CA LEU A 130 -9.80 16.95 -2.89
C LEU A 130 -8.46 16.41 -3.40
N PRO A 131 -8.18 15.08 -3.37
CA PRO A 131 -6.93 14.56 -3.94
C PRO A 131 -6.78 14.87 -5.43
N PHE A 132 -7.87 14.84 -6.21
CA PHE A 132 -7.83 15.16 -7.63
C PHE A 132 -7.53 16.64 -7.88
N GLY A 133 -8.24 17.52 -7.19
CA GLY A 133 -8.01 18.96 -7.27
C GLY A 133 -6.60 19.36 -6.85
N PHE A 134 -6.08 18.75 -5.78
CA PHE A 134 -4.72 18.97 -5.32
C PHE A 134 -3.68 18.53 -6.34
N ILE A 135 -3.80 17.32 -6.91
CA ILE A 135 -2.87 16.81 -7.92
C ILE A 135 -2.84 17.76 -9.14
N ILE A 136 -4.00 18.17 -9.64
CA ILE A 136 -4.11 19.11 -10.77
C ILE A 136 -3.45 20.44 -10.42
N ALA A 137 -3.80 21.03 -9.27
CA ALA A 137 -3.24 22.30 -8.84
C ALA A 137 -1.71 22.23 -8.65
N PHE A 138 -1.20 21.14 -8.08
CA PHE A 138 0.22 20.94 -7.84
C PHE A 138 1.00 20.88 -9.16
N PHE A 139 0.57 20.06 -10.12
CA PHE A 139 1.20 19.99 -11.44
C PHE A 139 1.06 21.31 -12.21
N TRP A 140 -0.07 22.00 -12.06
CA TRP A 140 -0.29 23.31 -12.68
C TRP A 140 0.66 24.38 -12.13
N VAL A 141 0.88 24.43 -10.81
CA VAL A 141 1.80 25.37 -10.14
C VAL A 141 3.23 25.17 -10.62
N PHE A 142 3.75 23.94 -10.57
CA PHE A 142 5.14 23.63 -10.96
C PHE A 142 5.40 23.67 -12.47
N ARG A 143 4.35 23.85 -13.27
CA ARG A 143 4.48 24.17 -14.69
C ARG A 143 4.73 25.67 -14.92
N GLN A 144 4.31 26.55 -14.02
CA GLN A 144 4.38 27.98 -14.24
C GLN A 144 5.83 28.46 -14.27
N HIS A 145 6.14 29.41 -15.16
CA HIS A 145 7.49 29.97 -15.28
C HIS A 145 8.02 30.57 -13.97
N TRP A 146 7.14 31.14 -13.15
CA TRP A 146 7.50 31.77 -11.86
C TRP A 146 7.87 30.77 -10.76
N ALA A 147 7.36 29.52 -10.83
CA ALA A 147 7.73 28.46 -9.89
C ALA A 147 9.01 27.73 -10.32
N GLY A 148 9.57 28.11 -11.47
CA GLY A 148 10.58 27.36 -12.21
C GLY A 148 9.96 26.15 -12.91
N PRO A 149 10.42 25.77 -14.12
CA PRO A 149 9.96 24.54 -14.78
C PRO A 149 10.55 23.33 -14.04
N VAL A 150 9.92 22.96 -12.93
CA VAL A 150 10.26 21.74 -12.21
C VAL A 150 9.61 20.58 -12.95
N PHE A 151 10.42 19.79 -13.65
CA PHE A 151 9.96 18.58 -14.30
C PHE A 151 9.71 17.49 -13.26
N LEU A 152 8.51 17.51 -12.66
CA LEU A 152 8.10 16.55 -11.64
C LEU A 152 8.18 15.10 -12.17
N LEU A 153 7.56 14.85 -13.32
CA LEU A 153 7.51 13.56 -13.99
C LEU A 153 7.62 13.75 -15.51
N PRO A 154 8.36 12.88 -16.23
CA PRO A 154 8.35 12.89 -17.68
C PRO A 154 6.94 12.66 -18.22
N LYS A 155 6.47 13.46 -19.18
CA LYS A 155 5.11 13.34 -19.74
C LYS A 155 4.85 12.01 -20.46
N GLN A 156 5.92 11.37 -20.93
CA GLN A 156 5.88 10.11 -21.67
C GLN A 156 5.81 8.88 -20.76
N THR A 157 5.92 9.05 -19.44
CA THR A 157 5.74 7.96 -18.49
C THR A 157 4.25 7.61 -18.44
N LEU A 158 3.87 6.60 -19.22
CA LEU A 158 2.52 6.05 -19.31
C LEU A 158 2.51 4.63 -18.72
N LEU A 159 1.37 4.25 -18.14
CA LEU A 159 1.16 2.87 -17.74
C LEU A 159 0.73 2.03 -18.94
N SER A 160 1.42 0.92 -19.12
CA SER A 160 1.02 -0.17 -19.98
C SER A 160 0.15 -1.16 -19.22
N ARG A 161 -0.69 -1.91 -19.93
CA ARG A 161 -1.40 -3.08 -19.37
C ARG A 161 -0.43 -4.09 -18.75
N TYR A 162 0.79 -4.17 -19.28
CA TYR A 162 1.86 -5.02 -18.73
C TYR A 162 2.26 -4.62 -17.31
N ASP A 163 2.13 -3.35 -16.93
CA ASP A 163 2.55 -2.87 -15.60
C ASP A 163 1.61 -3.37 -14.49
N LEU A 164 0.42 -3.87 -14.84
CA LEU A 164 -0.48 -4.57 -13.92
C LEU A 164 0.12 -5.89 -13.42
N VAL A 165 1.05 -6.51 -14.15
CA VAL A 165 1.79 -7.69 -13.68
C VAL A 165 2.62 -7.33 -12.45
N GLY A 166 3.03 -6.07 -12.29
CA GLY A 166 3.73 -5.58 -11.09
C GLY A 166 2.92 -5.75 -9.80
N ILE A 167 1.58 -5.82 -9.87
CA ILE A 167 0.73 -6.08 -8.71
C ILE A 167 1.06 -7.43 -8.07
N VAL A 168 1.52 -8.38 -8.89
CA VAL A 168 1.84 -9.75 -8.49
C VAL A 168 3.35 -10.00 -8.48
N LEU A 169 4.11 -9.42 -9.40
CA LEU A 169 5.56 -9.61 -9.51
C LEU A 169 6.27 -8.25 -9.55
N PRO A 170 6.21 -7.44 -8.47
CA PRO A 170 6.70 -6.07 -8.49
C PRO A 170 8.19 -5.98 -8.83
N LEU A 171 9.01 -6.95 -8.38
CA LEU A 171 10.45 -6.92 -8.62
C LEU A 171 10.84 -7.21 -10.08
N SER A 172 9.95 -7.81 -10.88
CA SER A 172 10.17 -8.01 -12.32
C SER A 172 10.04 -6.73 -13.15
N MET A 173 9.53 -5.65 -12.53
CA MET A 173 9.25 -4.39 -13.19
C MET A 173 10.32 -3.32 -12.94
N THR A 174 11.52 -3.68 -12.47
CA THR A 174 12.57 -2.68 -12.19
C THR A 174 13.10 -1.93 -13.39
N ALA A 175 12.93 -2.47 -14.60
CA ALA A 175 13.21 -1.73 -15.84
C ALA A 175 12.17 -0.65 -16.13
N ARG A 176 11.05 -0.62 -15.39
CA ARG A 176 9.97 0.35 -15.57
C ARG A 176 10.18 1.55 -14.66
N PRO A 177 9.80 2.75 -15.13
CA PRO A 177 9.93 3.98 -14.35
C PRO A 177 9.03 3.97 -13.09
N VAL A 178 7.90 3.24 -13.13
CA VAL A 178 7.02 3.07 -11.97
C VAL A 178 6.58 1.61 -11.83
N ILE A 179 6.70 1.09 -10.62
CA ILE A 179 6.32 -0.27 -10.25
C ILE A 179 4.98 -0.22 -9.51
N LEU A 180 3.91 -0.67 -10.15
CA LEU A 180 2.62 -0.83 -9.48
C LEU A 180 2.67 -2.07 -8.59
N GLY A 181 2.10 -2.01 -7.39
CA GLY A 181 1.90 -3.20 -6.57
C GLY A 181 2.18 -3.00 -5.10
N VAL A 182 1.72 -4.00 -4.33
CA VAL A 182 2.14 -4.25 -2.95
C VAL A 182 3.14 -5.41 -2.99
N TYR A 183 4.03 -5.50 -2.01
CA TYR A 183 4.94 -6.64 -1.90
C TYR A 183 4.17 -7.98 -1.87
N HIS A 184 4.85 -9.08 -2.18
CA HIS A 184 4.29 -10.41 -2.45
C HIS A 184 3.34 -10.91 -1.35
N ALA A 185 3.79 -10.92 -0.09
CA ALA A 185 2.98 -11.29 1.05
C ALA A 185 1.82 -10.30 1.26
N GLY A 186 2.06 -9.01 0.97
CA GLY A 186 1.06 -7.96 0.99
C GLY A 186 -0.06 -8.17 -0.04
N ALA A 187 0.25 -8.74 -1.21
CA ALA A 187 -0.71 -9.06 -2.26
C ALA A 187 -1.66 -10.19 -1.83
N LEU A 188 -1.14 -11.24 -1.19
CA LEU A 188 -1.98 -12.32 -0.63
C LEU A 188 -2.86 -11.84 0.51
N ALA A 189 -2.35 -10.96 1.36
CA ALA A 189 -3.17 -10.31 2.37
C ALA A 189 -4.20 -9.36 1.73
N ALA A 190 -3.87 -8.61 0.67
CA ALA A 190 -4.84 -7.82 -0.07
C ALA A 190 -5.97 -8.67 -0.67
N LEU A 191 -5.66 -9.85 -1.19
CA LEU A 191 -6.64 -10.81 -1.69
C LEU A 191 -7.63 -11.24 -0.59
N MET A 192 -7.13 -11.56 0.61
CA MET A 192 -8.00 -11.83 1.76
C MET A 192 -8.87 -10.61 2.11
N GLY A 193 -8.28 -9.42 2.08
CA GLY A 193 -8.99 -8.17 2.29
C GLY A 193 -10.10 -7.94 1.27
N LEU A 194 -9.84 -8.27 0.00
CA LEU A 194 -10.80 -8.19 -1.10
C LEU A 194 -12.00 -9.13 -0.86
N PHE A 195 -11.77 -10.38 -0.46
CA PHE A 195 -12.87 -11.31 -0.14
C PHE A 195 -13.79 -10.77 0.95
N VAL A 196 -13.21 -10.25 2.04
CA VAL A 196 -13.99 -9.62 3.12
C VAL A 196 -14.71 -8.38 2.62
N TYR A 197 -14.03 -7.54 1.86
CA TYR A 197 -14.58 -6.30 1.35
C TYR A 197 -15.80 -6.53 0.45
N LEU A 198 -15.69 -7.47 -0.49
CA LEU A 198 -16.78 -7.88 -1.37
C LEU A 198 -17.96 -8.48 -0.57
N SER A 199 -17.66 -9.24 0.48
CA SER A 199 -18.68 -9.82 1.37
C SER A 199 -19.47 -8.76 2.16
N VAL A 200 -18.90 -7.57 2.40
CA VAL A 200 -19.54 -6.48 3.14
C VAL A 200 -20.16 -5.41 2.20
N GLN A 201 -20.06 -5.59 0.87
CA GLN A 201 -20.72 -4.78 -0.17
C GLN A 201 -20.51 -3.25 -0.07
N ARG A 202 -19.32 -2.79 0.34
CA ARG A 202 -19.05 -1.35 0.56
C ARG A 202 -18.66 -0.57 -0.70
N VAL A 203 -19.42 -0.71 -1.79
CA VAL A 203 -19.06 -0.26 -3.16
C VAL A 203 -18.59 1.20 -3.25
N MET A 204 -19.17 2.12 -2.47
CA MET A 204 -18.89 3.56 -2.59
C MET A 204 -17.42 3.95 -2.34
N VAL A 205 -16.67 3.18 -1.53
CA VAL A 205 -15.24 3.47 -1.27
C VAL A 205 -14.36 3.05 -2.45
N VAL A 206 -14.84 2.17 -3.33
CA VAL A 206 -14.11 1.76 -4.54
C VAL A 206 -14.12 2.86 -5.60
N ILE A 207 -15.13 3.74 -5.62
CA ILE A 207 -15.33 4.69 -6.72
C ILE A 207 -14.10 5.59 -6.95
N PRO A 208 -13.50 6.26 -5.94
CA PRO A 208 -12.31 7.07 -6.17
C PRO A 208 -11.11 6.26 -6.67
N ALA A 209 -10.95 5.03 -6.17
CA ALA A 209 -9.89 4.12 -6.62
C ALA A 209 -10.09 3.68 -8.07
N ALA A 210 -11.33 3.37 -8.46
CA ALA A 210 -11.68 3.01 -9.83
C ALA A 210 -11.47 4.19 -10.79
N VAL A 211 -11.92 5.39 -10.42
CA VAL A 211 -11.69 6.61 -11.22
C VAL A 211 -10.18 6.87 -11.37
N GLY A 212 -9.41 6.80 -10.27
CA GLY A 212 -7.96 6.96 -10.33
C GLY A 212 -7.28 5.92 -11.21
N LEU A 213 -7.71 4.65 -11.14
CA LEU A 213 -7.20 3.59 -12.01
C LEU A 213 -7.52 3.86 -13.49
N VAL A 214 -8.75 4.27 -13.80
CA VAL A 214 -9.18 4.60 -15.15
C VAL A 214 -8.34 5.76 -15.70
N LEU A 215 -8.20 6.86 -14.95
CA LEU A 215 -7.39 8.01 -15.33
C LEU A 215 -5.90 7.66 -15.53
N ALA A 216 -5.40 6.63 -14.85
CA ALA A 216 -4.01 6.20 -14.97
C ALA A 216 -3.65 5.55 -16.32
N PHE A 217 -4.65 5.11 -17.09
CA PHE A 217 -4.47 4.52 -18.43
C PHE A 217 -4.83 5.48 -19.57
N PHE A 218 -5.21 6.73 -19.27
CA PHE A 218 -5.44 7.76 -20.27
C PHE A 218 -4.17 8.58 -20.53
N ASP A 219 -4.17 9.30 -21.66
CA ASP A 219 -3.17 10.33 -21.92
C ASP A 219 -3.18 11.42 -20.83
N PRO A 220 -2.09 12.20 -20.68
CA PRO A 220 -2.01 13.25 -19.65
C PRO A 220 -3.20 14.23 -19.69
N ILE A 221 -4.12 14.11 -18.71
CA ILE A 221 -5.27 15.01 -18.55
C ILE A 221 -4.84 16.22 -17.71
N LEU A 222 -5.14 17.43 -18.20
CA LEU A 222 -4.78 18.70 -17.52
C LEU A 222 -3.28 18.79 -17.17
N HIS A 223 -2.42 18.18 -18.00
CA HIS A 223 -0.97 18.10 -17.81
C HIS A 223 -0.50 17.33 -16.57
N VAL A 224 -1.39 16.60 -15.91
CA VAL A 224 -1.03 15.66 -14.86
C VAL A 224 -0.49 14.38 -15.52
N ASN A 225 0.66 13.91 -15.05
CA ASN A 225 1.17 12.61 -15.51
C ASN A 225 0.21 11.49 -15.08
N PRO A 226 -0.23 10.58 -15.99
CA PRO A 226 -1.22 9.57 -15.69
C PRO A 226 -0.87 8.65 -14.52
N VAL A 227 0.41 8.37 -14.31
CA VAL A 227 0.86 7.46 -13.26
C VAL A 227 0.49 7.98 -11.86
N ILE A 228 0.43 9.29 -11.64
CA ILE A 228 0.05 9.84 -10.33
C ILE A 228 -1.37 9.45 -9.92
N TRP A 229 -2.28 9.25 -10.87
CA TRP A 229 -3.64 8.83 -10.55
C TRP A 229 -3.69 7.46 -9.86
N THR A 230 -2.66 6.62 -10.04
CA THR A 230 -2.57 5.31 -9.36
C THR A 230 -2.34 5.41 -7.86
N ALA A 231 -1.97 6.57 -7.31
CA ALA A 231 -1.89 6.74 -5.87
C ALA A 231 -3.22 6.43 -5.16
N LEU A 232 -4.35 6.73 -5.81
CA LEU A 232 -5.69 6.42 -5.29
C LEU A 232 -5.97 4.91 -5.18
N PRO A 233 -5.88 4.10 -6.25
CA PRO A 233 -6.02 2.65 -6.12
C PRO A 233 -4.95 2.04 -5.22
N MET A 234 -3.74 2.60 -5.13
CA MET A 234 -2.71 2.10 -4.22
C MET A 234 -3.01 2.37 -2.73
N VAL A 235 -3.61 3.53 -2.38
CA VAL A 235 -4.17 3.74 -1.03
C VAL A 235 -5.22 2.68 -0.71
N PHE A 236 -6.13 2.41 -1.65
CA PHE A 236 -7.19 1.41 -1.46
C PHE A 236 -6.62 0.01 -1.30
N LEU A 237 -5.68 -0.40 -2.16
CA LEU A 237 -5.04 -1.71 -2.12
C LEU A 237 -4.29 -1.92 -0.80
N SER A 238 -3.59 -0.90 -0.30
CA SER A 238 -2.95 -0.93 1.01
C SER A 238 -3.95 -1.11 2.16
N ILE A 239 -5.10 -0.41 2.12
CA ILE A 239 -6.16 -0.58 3.11
C ILE A 239 -6.76 -2.00 3.04
N LEU A 240 -6.91 -2.56 1.83
CA LEU A 240 -7.31 -3.96 1.65
C LEU A 240 -6.28 -4.91 2.26
N THR A 241 -4.99 -4.67 2.09
CA THR A 241 -3.97 -5.48 2.76
C THR A 241 -4.13 -5.44 4.27
N GLY A 242 -4.30 -4.26 4.87
CA GLY A 242 -4.58 -4.16 6.31
C GLY A 242 -5.87 -4.89 6.73
N LEU A 243 -6.92 -4.83 5.92
CA LEU A 243 -8.17 -5.55 6.17
C LEU A 243 -7.97 -7.08 6.12
N GLY A 244 -7.16 -7.55 5.17
CA GLY A 244 -6.79 -8.95 5.06
C GLY A 244 -5.97 -9.43 6.24
N VAL A 245 -4.95 -8.68 6.65
CA VAL A 245 -4.17 -8.98 7.87
C VAL A 245 -5.10 -9.08 9.07
N GLN A 246 -5.96 -8.09 9.28
CA GLN A 246 -6.90 -8.11 10.39
C GLN A 246 -7.81 -9.35 10.37
N THR A 247 -8.29 -9.73 9.18
CA THR A 247 -9.13 -10.92 9.02
C THR A 247 -8.34 -12.20 9.27
N LEU A 248 -7.11 -12.33 8.78
CA LEU A 248 -6.27 -13.52 9.01
C LEU A 248 -5.98 -13.74 10.50
N LEU A 249 -5.74 -12.65 11.24
CA LEU A 249 -5.53 -12.71 12.69
C LEU A 249 -6.75 -13.25 13.45
N TRP A 250 -7.95 -12.97 12.95
CA TRP A 250 -9.22 -13.37 13.57
C TRP A 250 -9.94 -14.52 12.87
N ALA A 251 -9.34 -15.09 11.83
CA ALA A 251 -9.98 -16.10 11.00
C ALA A 251 -10.52 -17.25 11.86
N GLY A 252 -11.81 -17.54 11.72
CA GLY A 252 -12.47 -18.68 12.35
C GLY A 252 -12.66 -19.84 11.36
N LYS A 253 -13.40 -20.84 11.81
CA LYS A 253 -13.82 -21.97 10.96
C LYS A 253 -14.63 -21.50 9.74
N SER A 254 -15.45 -20.46 9.90
CA SER A 254 -16.22 -19.82 8.82
C SER A 254 -15.34 -19.25 7.72
N ASP A 255 -14.16 -18.76 8.06
CA ASP A 255 -13.26 -18.08 7.11
C ASP A 255 -12.31 -19.05 6.42
N SER A 256 -12.31 -20.32 6.82
CA SER A 256 -11.35 -21.33 6.35
C SER A 256 -11.33 -21.51 4.83
N LYS A 257 -12.47 -21.35 4.14
CA LYS A 257 -12.53 -21.43 2.68
C LYS A 257 -11.74 -20.28 2.02
N TRP A 258 -11.91 -19.06 2.53
CA TRP A 258 -11.22 -17.87 2.01
C TRP A 258 -9.72 -17.93 2.29
N VAL A 259 -9.31 -18.38 3.47
CA VAL A 259 -7.90 -18.59 3.81
C VAL A 259 -7.29 -19.65 2.87
N MET A 260 -7.98 -20.77 2.64
CA MET A 260 -7.50 -21.81 1.71
C MET A 260 -7.29 -21.27 0.29
N MET A 261 -8.22 -20.46 -0.23
CA MET A 261 -8.04 -19.85 -1.55
C MET A 261 -6.83 -18.92 -1.61
N CYS A 262 -6.57 -18.15 -0.56
CA CYS A 262 -5.35 -17.34 -0.47
C CYS A 262 -4.09 -18.22 -0.42
N THR A 263 -4.13 -19.36 0.30
CA THR A 263 -3.04 -20.33 0.34
C THR A 263 -2.76 -20.92 -1.04
N VAL A 264 -3.79 -21.35 -1.77
CA VAL A 264 -3.66 -21.90 -3.13
C VAL A 264 -3.11 -20.84 -4.09
N ALA A 265 -3.64 -19.62 -4.04
CA ALA A 265 -3.12 -18.52 -4.85
C ALA A 265 -1.63 -18.24 -4.56
N GLY A 266 -1.24 -18.21 -3.27
CA GLY A 266 0.14 -18.05 -2.88
C GLY A 266 1.05 -19.18 -3.37
N LEU A 267 0.58 -20.42 -3.30
CA LEU A 267 1.32 -21.58 -3.80
C LEU A 267 1.56 -21.49 -5.31
N LEU A 268 0.52 -21.12 -6.08
CA LEU A 268 0.63 -20.96 -7.52
C LEU A 268 1.61 -19.84 -7.89
N LEU A 269 1.51 -18.67 -7.25
CA LEU A 269 2.40 -17.54 -7.51
C LEU A 269 3.85 -17.84 -7.10
N GLY A 270 4.04 -18.51 -5.97
CA GLY A 270 5.34 -18.97 -5.51
C GLY A 270 5.96 -20.01 -6.44
N ALA A 271 5.17 -20.99 -6.90
CA ALA A 271 5.61 -22.01 -7.84
C ALA A 271 5.98 -21.42 -9.20
N VAL A 272 5.16 -20.51 -9.74
CA VAL A 272 5.48 -19.79 -10.99
C VAL A 272 6.78 -19.01 -10.84
N SER A 273 6.94 -18.26 -9.75
CA SER A 273 8.18 -17.51 -9.48
C SER A 273 9.40 -18.44 -9.36
N LEU A 274 9.24 -19.60 -8.72
CA LEU A 274 10.30 -20.60 -8.60
C LEU A 274 10.67 -21.19 -9.97
N VAL A 275 9.69 -21.52 -10.80
CA VAL A 275 9.91 -22.04 -12.16
C VAL A 275 10.66 -21.02 -13.01
N LEU A 276 10.29 -19.73 -12.94
CA LEU A 276 11.01 -18.65 -13.63
C LEU A 276 12.43 -18.43 -13.09
N TYR A 277 12.65 -18.66 -11.79
CA TYR A 277 13.97 -18.58 -11.16
C TYR A 277 14.93 -19.68 -11.64
N LEU A 278 14.47 -20.91 -11.85
CA LEU A 278 15.33 -22.05 -12.19
C LEU A 278 16.26 -21.81 -13.41
N PRO A 279 15.77 -21.30 -14.56
CA PRO A 279 16.62 -21.01 -15.71
C PRO A 279 17.43 -19.71 -15.56
N GLU A 280 16.82 -18.63 -15.05
CA GLU A 280 17.46 -17.31 -15.04
C GLU A 280 18.40 -17.08 -13.86
N ARG A 281 18.19 -17.79 -12.75
CA ARG A 281 18.93 -17.64 -11.48
C ARG A 281 18.99 -16.20 -10.96
N SER A 282 17.97 -15.40 -11.27
CA SER A 282 17.89 -13.98 -10.91
C SER A 282 17.13 -13.75 -9.59
N ASP A 283 17.66 -12.83 -8.76
CA ASP A 283 17.01 -12.38 -7.51
C ASP A 283 15.60 -11.81 -7.74
N ILE A 284 15.35 -11.33 -8.97
CA ILE A 284 14.05 -10.83 -9.42
C ILE A 284 12.94 -11.87 -9.23
N TYR A 285 13.26 -13.15 -9.39
CA TYR A 285 12.31 -14.27 -9.24
C TYR A 285 12.54 -15.09 -7.97
N ALA A 286 13.77 -15.11 -7.44
CA ALA A 286 14.09 -15.76 -6.18
C ALA A 286 13.33 -15.13 -5.00
N ASN A 287 13.33 -13.79 -4.91
CA ASN A 287 12.68 -13.06 -3.82
C ASN A 287 11.15 -13.24 -3.82
N PRO A 288 10.43 -13.06 -4.97
CA PRO A 288 9.01 -13.38 -5.03
C PRO A 288 8.71 -14.83 -4.63
N ALA A 289 9.49 -15.80 -5.13
CA ALA A 289 9.30 -17.21 -4.77
C ALA A 289 9.43 -17.42 -3.26
N LEU A 290 10.48 -16.88 -2.64
CA LEU A 290 10.72 -16.96 -1.21
C LEU A 290 9.53 -16.38 -0.42
N PHE A 291 9.08 -15.16 -0.73
CA PHE A 291 8.05 -14.52 0.07
C PHE A 291 6.64 -15.07 -0.20
N TYR A 292 6.32 -15.46 -1.44
CA TYR A 292 5.06 -16.15 -1.74
C TYR A 292 4.97 -17.50 -1.05
N LEU A 293 6.01 -18.33 -1.13
CA LEU A 293 6.02 -19.63 -0.47
C LEU A 293 6.04 -19.51 1.06
N SER A 294 6.78 -18.54 1.60
CA SER A 294 6.78 -18.25 3.05
C SER A 294 5.40 -17.83 3.55
N MET A 295 4.75 -16.90 2.84
CA MET A 295 3.40 -16.46 3.18
C MET A 295 2.37 -17.58 2.98
N THR A 296 2.56 -18.44 1.98
CA THR A 296 1.73 -19.64 1.76
C THR A 296 1.82 -20.59 2.95
N GLY A 297 3.03 -20.84 3.47
CA GLY A 297 3.22 -21.63 4.69
C GLY A 297 2.49 -21.03 5.90
N VAL A 298 2.59 -19.71 6.07
CA VAL A 298 1.85 -18.98 7.12
C VAL A 298 0.34 -19.13 6.95
N LEU A 299 -0.20 -18.93 5.74
CA LEU A 299 -1.62 -19.07 5.44
C LEU A 299 -2.12 -20.51 5.64
N GLY A 300 -1.32 -21.50 5.27
CA GLY A 300 -1.58 -22.92 5.56
C GLY A 300 -1.66 -23.20 7.05
N GLY A 301 -0.74 -22.65 7.85
CA GLY A 301 -0.79 -22.72 9.31
C GLY A 301 -2.02 -22.03 9.90
N VAL A 302 -2.36 -20.82 9.44
CA VAL A 302 -3.58 -20.11 9.84
C VAL A 302 -4.83 -20.91 9.48
N TRP A 303 -4.87 -21.52 8.29
CA TRP A 303 -5.97 -22.38 7.86
C TRP A 303 -6.13 -23.60 8.77
N LEU A 304 -5.03 -24.32 9.07
CA LEU A 304 -5.04 -25.46 9.98
C LEU A 304 -5.57 -25.06 11.36
N LEU A 305 -5.03 -23.99 11.95
CA LEU A 305 -5.47 -23.46 13.25
C LEU A 305 -6.96 -23.10 13.23
N SER A 306 -7.44 -22.49 12.14
CA SER A 306 -8.86 -22.14 11.97
C SER A 306 -9.76 -23.38 11.82
N ARG A 307 -9.28 -24.46 11.20
CA ARG A 307 -10.01 -25.73 11.05
C ARG A 307 -10.19 -26.44 12.39
N VAL A 308 -9.15 -26.47 13.23
CA VAL A 308 -9.20 -27.08 14.57
C VAL A 308 -9.83 -26.16 15.63
N GLY A 309 -10.24 -24.95 15.25
CA GLY A 309 -10.87 -23.99 16.17
C GLY A 309 -9.92 -23.28 17.14
N MET A 310 -8.60 -23.45 16.97
CA MET A 310 -7.60 -22.80 17.81
C MET A 310 -7.42 -21.32 17.43
N ARG A 311 -7.69 -20.45 18.40
CA ARG A 311 -7.64 -18.98 18.25
C ARG A 311 -6.37 -18.38 18.89
N GLN A 312 -5.21 -18.93 18.54
CA GLN A 312 -3.91 -18.45 19.04
C GLN A 312 -3.50 -17.14 18.37
N PHE A 313 -4.11 -16.03 18.80
CA PHE A 313 -3.91 -14.70 18.20
C PHE A 313 -2.44 -14.28 18.17
N ALA A 314 -1.69 -14.49 19.26
CA ALA A 314 -0.29 -14.08 19.36
C ALA A 314 0.60 -14.78 18.34
N ILE A 315 0.42 -16.10 18.14
CA ILE A 315 1.19 -16.86 17.15
C ILE A 315 0.89 -16.36 15.75
N ARG A 316 -0.40 -16.24 15.39
CA ARG A 316 -0.82 -15.72 14.07
C ARG A 316 -0.28 -14.32 13.81
N TRP A 317 -0.35 -13.47 14.83
CA TRP A 317 0.19 -12.11 14.79
C TRP A 317 1.68 -12.11 14.50
N LEU A 318 2.46 -12.86 15.27
CA LEU A 318 3.91 -12.89 15.13
C LEU A 318 4.33 -13.36 13.73
N ILE A 319 3.78 -14.49 13.25
CA ILE A 319 4.19 -15.07 11.96
C ILE A 319 3.76 -14.19 10.77
N ILE A 320 2.56 -13.61 10.80
CA ILE A 320 2.07 -12.74 9.71
C ILE A 320 2.86 -11.44 9.66
N VAL A 321 3.08 -10.81 10.82
CA VAL A 321 3.86 -9.55 10.91
C VAL A 321 5.31 -9.79 10.52
N ALA A 322 5.92 -10.91 10.93
CA ALA A 322 7.29 -11.24 10.59
C ALA A 322 7.48 -11.40 9.07
N VAL A 323 6.62 -12.19 8.40
CA VAL A 323 6.74 -12.41 6.94
C VAL A 323 6.45 -11.12 6.16
N LEU A 324 5.40 -10.38 6.51
CA LEU A 324 5.09 -9.10 5.85
C LEU A 324 6.16 -8.04 6.08
N GLY A 325 6.67 -7.95 7.31
CA GLY A 325 7.74 -7.02 7.66
C GLY A 325 9.04 -7.35 6.94
N ALA A 326 9.41 -8.63 6.85
CA ALA A 326 10.60 -9.09 6.14
C ALA A 326 10.49 -8.83 4.63
N ASP A 327 9.37 -9.21 4.00
CA ASP A 327 9.10 -8.95 2.57
C ASP A 327 9.15 -7.45 2.27
N CYS A 328 8.47 -6.64 3.09
CA CYS A 328 8.50 -5.19 2.93
C CYS A 328 9.91 -4.62 3.10
N PHE A 329 10.66 -5.02 4.13
CA PHE A 329 11.98 -4.46 4.42
C PHE A 329 13.01 -4.84 3.37
N LEU A 330 13.12 -6.14 3.08
CA LEU A 330 14.10 -6.68 2.13
C LEU A 330 13.76 -6.24 0.70
N GLY A 331 12.48 -6.27 0.33
CA GLY A 331 12.00 -5.75 -0.94
C GLY A 331 12.27 -4.25 -1.11
N SER A 332 12.02 -3.44 -0.06
CA SER A 332 12.30 -2.00 -0.10
C SER A 332 13.78 -1.73 -0.28
N ARG A 333 14.63 -2.40 0.50
CA ARG A 333 16.08 -2.23 0.44
C ARG A 333 16.64 -2.59 -0.94
N TRP A 334 16.17 -3.71 -1.50
CA TRP A 334 16.55 -4.13 -2.84
C TRP A 334 16.11 -3.09 -3.90
N LEU A 335 14.88 -2.57 -3.82
CA LEU A 335 14.38 -1.55 -4.75
C LEU A 335 15.16 -0.24 -4.64
N ILE A 336 15.42 0.25 -3.43
CA ILE A 336 16.19 1.49 -3.22
C ILE A 336 17.58 1.37 -3.83
N GLY A 337 18.27 0.23 -3.62
CA GLY A 337 19.60 -0.01 -4.20
C GLY A 337 19.61 -0.18 -5.72
N ARG A 338 18.44 -0.30 -6.37
CA ARG A 338 18.32 -0.32 -7.85
C ARG A 338 17.90 1.03 -8.42
N LEU A 339 17.26 1.88 -7.62
CA LEU A 339 16.71 3.17 -8.05
C LEU A 339 17.63 4.37 -7.77
N ILE A 340 18.61 4.22 -6.87
CA ILE A 340 19.62 5.25 -6.50
C ILE A 340 20.98 4.81 -7.03
#